data_AF-A0A224XZG5-F1
#
_entry.id   AF-A0A224XZG5-F1
#
_cell.length_a   1.000
_cell.length_b   1.000
_cell.length_c   1.000
_cell.angle_alpha   90.00
_cell.angle_beta   90.00
_cell.angle_gamma   90.00
#
_symmetry.space_group_name_H-M   'P 1'
#
loop_
_entity.id
_entity.type
_entity.pdbx_description
1 polymer ?
#
loop_
_entity_poly.entity_id
_entity_poly.type
_entity_poly.pdbx_seq_one_letter_code
_entity_poly.pdbx_strand_id
1 'polypeptide(L)'
;MINGTCIILGLLIYAVYYNCDPVLSQELKNADQLITYHVLKIGRNLPGLSGLFLAGILSAALSSLSTTMNTMSGIILEDFVKMWLPFSLNEAQSNLYLKIIVVLLGLMVNGGIFCLDSSAGMAQMTTTTSSLAGGFIIFVFFFGLFIRKANTKGVIVGALAGTLISVWMSLGSMWSI
;
A
#
# COMPACT_ATOMS: atom_id res chain seq x y z
N MET A 1 -3.25 -10.67 14.17
CA MET A 1 -2.76 -12.03 13.84
C MET A 1 -1.75 -12.04 12.69
N ILE A 2 -1.93 -11.27 11.61
CA ILE A 2 -1.04 -11.25 10.43
C ILE A 2 0.43 -10.91 10.77
N ASN A 3 0.69 -9.92 11.64
CA ASN A 3 2.06 -9.56 12.00
C ASN A 3 2.82 -10.70 12.71
N GLY A 4 2.14 -11.51 13.51
CA GLY A 4 2.78 -12.62 14.24
C GLY A 4 3.26 -13.73 13.32
N THR A 5 2.46 -14.10 12.31
CA THR A 5 2.84 -15.12 11.33
C THR A 5 3.99 -14.66 10.43
N CYS A 6 4.03 -13.38 10.07
CA CYS A 6 5.14 -12.81 9.30
C CYS A 6 6.47 -12.84 10.08
N ILE A 7 6.43 -12.53 11.38
CA ILE A 7 7.63 -12.57 12.24
C ILE A 7 8.17 -13.99 12.35
N ILE A 8 7.31 -14.98 12.57
CA ILE A 8 7.72 -16.38 12.66
C ILE A 8 8.32 -16.86 11.34
N LEU A 9 7.69 -16.52 10.20
CA LEU A 9 8.21 -16.85 8.88
C LEU A 9 9.58 -16.20 8.61
N GLY A 10 9.76 -14.94 8.99
CA GLY A 10 11.04 -14.23 8.88
C GLY A 10 12.13 -14.90 9.73
N LEU A 11 11.81 -15.29 10.96
CA LEU A 11 12.74 -15.97 11.86
C LEU A 11 13.13 -17.36 11.32
N LEU A 12 12.19 -18.10 10.73
CA LEU A 12 12.46 -19.39 10.10
C LEU A 12 13.41 -19.25 8.92
N ILE A 13 13.18 -18.29 8.04
CA ILE A 13 14.06 -18.05 6.89
C ILE A 13 15.45 -17.60 7.34
N TYR A 14 15.53 -16.74 8.35
CA TYR A 14 16.80 -16.37 8.97
C TYR A 14 17.57 -17.59 9.49
N ALA A 15 16.89 -18.49 10.22
CA ALA A 15 17.51 -19.71 10.74
C ALA A 15 18.00 -20.65 9.62
N VAL A 16 17.28 -20.72 8.49
CA VAL A 16 17.66 -21.56 7.33
C VAL A 16 18.87 -21.02 6.58
N TYR A 17 18.95 -19.70 6.39
CA TYR A 17 20.01 -19.05 5.60
C TYR A 17 21.11 -18.40 6.46
N TYR A 18 21.13 -18.67 7.77
CA TYR A 18 22.10 -18.09 8.71
C TYR A 18 23.57 -18.25 8.28
N ASN A 19 23.92 -19.42 7.72
CA ASN A 19 25.31 -19.73 7.30
C ASN A 19 25.58 -19.43 5.81
N CYS A 20 24.53 -19.25 4.99
CA CYS A 20 24.67 -19.09 3.55
C CYS A 20 23.56 -18.17 3.04
N ASP A 21 23.84 -16.87 3.04
CA ASP A 21 22.87 -15.85 2.64
C ASP A 21 22.81 -15.72 1.11
N PRO A 22 21.68 -16.08 0.47
CA PRO A 22 21.52 -16.02 -0.98
C PRO A 22 21.48 -14.57 -1.52
N VAL A 23 21.24 -13.57 -0.67
CA VAL A 23 21.33 -12.15 -1.05
C VAL A 23 22.79 -11.72 -1.12
N LEU A 24 23.61 -12.13 -0.15
CA LEU A 24 25.04 -11.81 -0.11
C LEU A 24 25.84 -12.58 -1.17
N SER A 25 25.41 -13.79 -1.52
CA SER A 25 26.02 -14.61 -2.58
C SER A 25 25.60 -14.23 -4.00
N GLN A 26 24.89 -13.10 -4.18
CA GLN A 26 24.38 -12.58 -5.46
C GLN A 26 23.42 -13.51 -6.23
N GLU A 27 22.81 -14.50 -5.57
CA GLU A 27 21.74 -15.30 -6.22
C GLU A 27 20.42 -14.54 -6.29
N LEU A 28 20.23 -13.53 -5.43
CA LEU A 28 19.04 -12.67 -5.39
C LEU A 28 19.42 -11.21 -5.57
N LYS A 29 18.64 -10.50 -6.40
CA LYS A 29 18.78 -9.04 -6.56
C LYS A 29 18.23 -8.27 -5.37
N ASN A 30 17.11 -8.73 -4.80
CA ASN A 30 16.38 -8.03 -3.75
C ASN A 30 16.02 -8.98 -2.60
N ALA A 31 16.15 -8.50 -1.36
CA ALA A 31 15.77 -9.25 -0.16
C ALA A 31 14.26 -9.60 -0.12
N ASP A 32 13.42 -8.78 -0.75
CA ASP A 32 11.96 -8.98 -0.82
C ASP A 32 11.56 -10.28 -1.55
N GLN A 33 12.46 -10.85 -2.36
CA GLN A 33 12.21 -12.08 -3.11
C GLN A 33 12.59 -13.35 -2.35
N LEU A 34 13.19 -13.23 -1.16
CA LEU A 34 13.78 -14.33 -0.41
C LEU A 34 12.78 -15.44 -0.04
N ILE A 35 11.60 -15.06 0.43
CA ILE A 35 10.52 -16.01 0.78
C ILE A 35 10.09 -16.80 -0.46
N THR A 36 9.82 -16.10 -1.56
CA THR A 36 9.39 -16.71 -2.82
C THR A 36 10.46 -17.65 -3.37
N TYR A 37 11.74 -17.23 -3.34
CA TYR A 37 12.87 -18.07 -3.73
C TYR A 37 12.95 -19.36 -2.89
N HIS A 38 12.80 -19.26 -1.57
CA HIS A 38 12.82 -20.41 -0.68
C HIS A 38 11.70 -21.41 -1.00
N VAL A 39 10.46 -20.93 -1.21
CA VAL A 39 9.33 -21.79 -1.56
C VAL A 39 9.50 -22.44 -2.93
N LEU A 40 10.03 -21.72 -3.92
CA LEU A 40 10.34 -22.28 -5.24
C LEU A 40 11.42 -23.38 -5.16
N LYS A 41 12.41 -23.23 -4.27
CA LYS A 41 13.46 -24.23 -4.03
C LYS A 41 12.90 -25.51 -3.41
N ILE A 42 12.00 -25.40 -2.42
CA ILE A 42 11.33 -26.56 -1.81
C ILE A 42 10.34 -27.20 -2.78
N GLY A 43 9.62 -26.38 -3.55
CA GLY A 43 8.60 -26.83 -4.51
C GLY A 43 9.15 -27.69 -5.65
N ARG A 44 10.47 -27.73 -5.86
CA ARG A 44 11.10 -28.73 -6.76
C ARG A 44 10.82 -30.17 -6.33
N ASN A 45 10.65 -30.40 -5.04
CA ASN A 45 10.38 -31.73 -4.48
C ASN A 45 8.88 -32.07 -4.48
N LEU A 46 7.99 -31.09 -4.66
CA LEU A 46 6.54 -31.24 -4.58
C LEU A 46 5.86 -30.50 -5.76
N PRO A 47 5.60 -31.20 -6.89
CA PRO A 47 4.97 -30.58 -8.05
C PRO A 47 3.59 -30.01 -7.68
N GLY A 48 3.33 -28.76 -8.06
CA GLY A 48 2.08 -28.03 -7.78
C GLY A 48 2.13 -27.10 -6.56
N LEU A 49 3.03 -27.33 -5.59
CA LEU A 49 3.13 -26.49 -4.39
C LEU A 49 3.52 -25.04 -4.73
N SER A 50 4.49 -24.87 -5.63
CA SER A 50 4.91 -23.54 -6.11
C SER A 50 3.77 -22.78 -6.79
N GLY A 51 2.93 -23.48 -7.56
CA GLY A 51 1.78 -22.89 -8.25
C GLY A 51 0.70 -22.46 -7.27
N LEU A 52 0.40 -23.31 -6.28
CA LEU A 52 -0.55 -22.99 -5.21
C LEU A 52 -0.09 -21.79 -4.38
N PHE A 53 1.20 -21.73 -4.05
CA PHE A 53 1.79 -20.61 -3.32
C PHE A 53 1.67 -19.29 -4.10
N LEU A 54 2.04 -19.31 -5.38
CA LEU A 54 1.92 -18.13 -6.24
C LEU A 54 0.46 -17.68 -6.39
N ALA A 55 -0.48 -18.63 -6.58
CA ALA A 55 -1.90 -18.34 -6.65
C ALA A 55 -2.43 -17.68 -5.36
N GLY A 56 -1.98 -18.15 -4.19
CA GLY A 56 -2.33 -17.55 -2.90
C GLY A 56 -1.85 -16.11 -2.74
N ILE A 57 -0.57 -15.83 -3.08
CA ILE A 57 -0.02 -14.46 -3.02
C ILE A 57 -0.75 -13.53 -3.98
N LEU A 58 -0.95 -13.96 -5.23
CA LEU A 58 -1.66 -13.15 -6.22
C LEU A 58 -3.10 -12.88 -5.80
N SER A 59 -3.79 -13.88 -5.25
CA SER A 59 -5.16 -13.72 -4.74
C SER A 59 -5.22 -12.72 -3.58
N ALA A 60 -4.31 -12.82 -2.60
CA ALA A 60 -4.25 -11.89 -1.47
C ALA A 60 -3.94 -10.45 -1.91
N ALA A 61 -3.00 -10.27 -2.84
CA ALA A 61 -2.65 -8.97 -3.41
C ALA A 61 -3.82 -8.37 -4.19
N LEU A 62 -4.45 -9.14 -5.07
CA LEU A 62 -5.60 -8.70 -5.87
C LEU A 62 -6.83 -8.38 -5.01
N SER A 63 -7.07 -9.13 -3.92
CA SER A 63 -8.15 -8.84 -2.99
C SER A 63 -7.96 -7.47 -2.33
N SER A 64 -6.75 -7.19 -1.82
CA SER A 64 -6.44 -5.90 -1.19
C SER A 64 -6.50 -4.73 -2.20
N LEU A 65 -6.00 -4.97 -3.41
CA LEU A 65 -6.05 -3.99 -4.50
C LEU A 65 -7.49 -3.68 -4.92
N SER A 66 -8.32 -4.72 -5.07
CA SER A 66 -9.74 -4.57 -5.45
C SER A 66 -10.51 -3.77 -4.40
N THR A 67 -10.34 -4.06 -3.11
CA THR A 67 -10.96 -3.28 -2.04
C THR A 67 -10.52 -1.82 -2.08
N THR A 68 -9.20 -1.57 -2.22
CA THR A 68 -8.66 -0.22 -2.26
C THR A 68 -9.18 0.59 -3.46
N MET A 69 -9.18 -0.01 -4.65
CA MET A 69 -9.68 0.63 -5.86
C MET A 69 -11.18 0.91 -5.80
N ASN A 70 -11.96 -0.04 -5.27
CA ASN A 70 -13.40 0.12 -5.14
C ASN A 70 -13.75 1.25 -4.16
N THR A 71 -13.12 1.26 -2.99
CA THR A 71 -13.33 2.33 -2.01
C THR A 71 -12.88 3.68 -2.54
N MET A 72 -11.71 3.76 -3.19
CA MET A 72 -11.21 5.02 -3.76
C MET A 72 -12.14 5.54 -4.86
N SER A 73 -12.62 4.66 -5.73
CA SER A 73 -13.59 5.04 -6.78
C SER A 73 -14.90 5.58 -6.20
N GLY A 74 -15.39 4.96 -5.12
CA GLY A 74 -16.55 5.46 -4.36
C GLY A 74 -16.31 6.85 -3.78
N ILE A 75 -15.16 7.06 -3.13
CA ILE A 75 -14.78 8.37 -2.57
C ILE A 75 -14.73 9.43 -3.68
N ILE A 76 -14.09 9.14 -4.82
CA ILE A 76 -14.01 10.09 -5.94
C ILE A 76 -15.41 10.41 -6.48
N LEU A 77 -16.28 9.42 -6.59
CA LEU A 77 -17.64 9.62 -7.07
C LEU A 77 -18.45 10.51 -6.12
N GLU A 78 -18.45 10.20 -4.82
CA GLU A 78 -19.25 10.91 -3.82
C GLU A 78 -18.72 12.32 -3.55
N ASP A 79 -17.40 12.46 -3.36
CA ASP A 79 -16.81 13.72 -2.90
C ASP A 79 -16.53 14.70 -4.05
N PHE A 80 -16.23 14.20 -5.25
CA PHE A 80 -15.87 15.05 -6.39
C PHE A 80 -16.95 15.04 -7.47
N VAL A 81 -17.30 13.87 -8.01
CA VAL A 81 -18.19 13.79 -9.18
C VAL A 81 -19.58 14.33 -8.84
N LYS A 82 -20.18 13.86 -7.74
CA LYS A 82 -21.51 14.34 -7.32
C LYS A 82 -21.52 15.79 -6.84
N MET A 83 -20.41 16.30 -6.30
CA MET A 83 -20.31 17.72 -5.93
C MET A 83 -20.33 18.63 -7.18
N TRP A 84 -19.78 18.17 -8.30
CA TRP A 84 -19.68 18.95 -9.54
C TRP A 84 -20.88 18.75 -10.49
N LEU A 85 -21.65 17.67 -10.31
CA LEU A 85 -22.84 17.40 -11.11
C LEU A 85 -24.10 17.94 -10.40
N PRO A 86 -24.84 18.89 -11.00
CA PRO A 86 -26.02 19.49 -10.40
C PRO A 86 -27.27 18.59 -10.37
N PHE A 87 -27.19 17.34 -10.84
CA PHE A 87 -28.32 16.41 -10.94
C PHE A 87 -28.02 15.08 -10.25
N SER A 88 -29.04 14.48 -9.62
CA SER A 88 -28.95 13.16 -9.00
C SER A 88 -28.69 12.08 -10.07
N LEU A 89 -27.53 11.44 -10.00
CA LEU A 89 -27.18 10.34 -10.89
C LEU A 89 -28.11 9.14 -10.65
N ASN A 90 -28.60 8.53 -11.73
CA ASN A 90 -29.31 7.26 -11.64
C ASN A 90 -28.33 6.12 -11.24
N GLU A 91 -28.82 5.03 -10.67
CA GLU A 91 -27.97 3.91 -10.20
C GLU A 91 -27.11 3.33 -11.34
N ALA A 92 -27.68 3.19 -12.53
CA ALA A 92 -26.96 2.72 -13.72
C ALA A 92 -25.82 3.67 -14.14
N GLN A 93 -26.02 4.98 -14.01
CA GLN A 93 -25.01 5.99 -14.33
C GLN A 93 -23.90 5.99 -13.28
N SER A 94 -24.25 5.93 -11.99
CA SER A 94 -23.27 5.82 -10.91
C SER A 94 -22.38 4.58 -11.08
N ASN A 95 -22.97 3.43 -11.42
CA ASN A 95 -22.20 2.21 -11.71
C ASN A 95 -21.27 2.35 -12.93
N LEU A 96 -21.68 3.08 -13.97
CA LEU A 96 -20.81 3.35 -15.11
C LEU A 96 -19.61 4.22 -14.70
N TYR A 97 -19.85 5.30 -13.95
CA TYR A 97 -18.79 6.17 -13.46
C TYR A 97 -17.82 5.43 -12.53
N LEU A 98 -18.32 4.60 -11.60
CA LEU A 98 -17.46 3.79 -10.74
C LEU A 98 -16.51 2.90 -11.55
N LYS A 99 -17.02 2.23 -12.58
CA LYS A 99 -16.21 1.37 -13.47
C LYS A 99 -15.15 2.18 -14.22
N ILE A 100 -15.52 3.35 -14.77
CA ILE A 100 -14.59 4.23 -15.48
C ILE A 100 -13.48 4.70 -14.53
N ILE A 101 -13.82 5.16 -13.33
CA ILE A 101 -12.85 5.64 -12.34
C ILE A 101 -11.90 4.51 -11.93
N VAL A 102 -12.40 3.29 -11.68
CA VAL A 102 -11.54 2.13 -11.35
C VAL A 102 -10.56 1.84 -12.47
N VAL A 103 -10.99 1.86 -13.74
CA VAL A 103 -10.10 1.64 -14.89
C VAL A 103 -9.03 2.73 -14.98
N LEU A 104 -9.39 4.00 -14.80
CA LEU A 104 -8.44 5.12 -14.82
C LEU A 104 -7.42 5.02 -13.67
N LEU A 105 -7.88 4.72 -12.45
CA LEU A 105 -6.99 4.48 -11.32
C LEU A 105 -6.05 3.30 -11.57
N GLY A 106 -6.56 2.22 -12.18
CA GLY A 106 -5.73 1.06 -12.54
C GLY A 106 -4.66 1.38 -13.57
N LEU A 107 -4.99 2.17 -14.60
CA LEU A 107 -4.02 2.66 -15.57
C LEU A 107 -2.96 3.56 -14.92
N MET A 108 -3.37 4.43 -13.99
CA MET A 108 -2.46 5.30 -13.25
C MET A 108 -1.48 4.49 -12.38
N VAL A 109 -1.98 3.51 -11.63
CA VAL A 109 -1.14 2.62 -10.81
C VAL A 109 -0.18 1.83 -11.69
N ASN A 110 -0.65 1.28 -12.81
CA ASN A 110 0.20 0.54 -13.74
C ASN A 110 1.28 1.43 -14.37
N GLY A 111 0.95 2.69 -14.70
CA GLY A 111 1.93 3.67 -15.18
C GLY A 111 2.98 4.01 -14.12
N GLY A 112 2.56 4.13 -12.85
CA GLY A 112 3.45 4.43 -11.73
C GLY A 112 4.54 3.38 -11.48
N ILE A 113 4.29 2.10 -11.83
CA ILE A 113 5.28 1.03 -11.68
C ILE A 113 6.55 1.32 -12.49
N PHE A 114 6.43 1.96 -13.66
CA PHE A 114 7.60 2.30 -14.50
C PHE A 114 8.45 3.43 -13.91
N CYS A 115 7.91 4.22 -12.98
CA CYS A 115 8.63 5.29 -12.32
C CYS A 115 9.28 4.86 -11.00
N LEU A 116 9.07 3.62 -10.55
CA LEU A 116 9.64 3.11 -9.31
C LEU A 116 11.00 2.48 -9.56
N ASP A 117 12.03 3.01 -8.91
CA ASP A 117 13.35 2.40 -8.88
C ASP A 117 13.37 1.16 -7.99
N SER A 118 13.86 0.05 -8.53
CA SER A 118 13.89 -1.26 -7.86
C SER A 118 14.88 -1.36 -6.69
N SER A 119 15.64 -0.29 -6.40
CA SER A 119 16.67 -0.24 -5.35
C SER A 119 16.16 0.30 -4.01
N ALA A 120 15.00 0.96 -3.99
CA ALA A 120 14.44 1.52 -2.77
C ALA A 120 13.65 0.44 -1.99
N GLY A 121 13.85 0.37 -0.66
CA GLY A 121 13.20 -0.62 0.19
C GLY A 121 11.66 -0.50 0.16
N MET A 122 10.99 -1.43 -0.54
CA MET A 122 9.54 -1.38 -0.78
C MET A 122 8.71 -1.42 0.52
N ALA A 123 9.17 -2.18 1.50
CA ALA A 123 8.54 -2.27 2.81
C ALA A 123 8.55 -0.93 3.55
N GLN A 124 9.66 -0.18 3.45
CA GLN A 124 9.78 1.14 4.06
C GLN A 124 8.87 2.14 3.35
N MET A 125 8.86 2.16 2.01
CA MET A 125 7.99 3.04 1.23
C MET A 125 6.49 2.83 1.49
N THR A 126 6.07 1.57 1.65
CA THR A 126 4.68 1.26 1.97
C THR A 126 4.34 1.73 3.39
N THR A 127 5.23 1.46 4.35
CA THR A 127 5.02 1.84 5.76
C THR A 127 4.96 3.36 5.94
N THR A 128 5.85 4.12 5.28
CA THR A 128 5.83 5.59 5.33
C THR A 128 4.54 6.14 4.73
N THR A 129 4.13 5.64 3.56
CA THR A 129 2.89 6.07 2.89
C THR A 129 1.64 5.80 3.72
N SER A 130 1.51 4.59 4.28
CA SER A 130 0.39 4.26 5.16
C SER A 130 0.37 5.08 6.45
N SER A 131 1.54 5.39 7.01
CA SER A 131 1.66 6.20 8.22
C SER A 131 1.26 7.66 7.98
N LEU A 132 1.59 8.22 6.81
CA LEU A 132 1.17 9.57 6.43
C LEU A 132 -0.37 9.69 6.36
N ALA A 133 -1.02 8.75 5.69
CA ALA A 133 -2.48 8.72 5.57
C ALA A 133 -3.16 8.50 6.94
N GLY A 134 -2.68 7.54 7.72
CA GLY A 134 -3.20 7.26 9.05
C GLY A 134 -3.01 8.42 10.03
N GLY A 135 -1.85 9.09 9.98
CA GLY A 135 -1.54 10.25 10.81
C GLY A 135 -2.48 11.42 10.57
N PHE A 136 -2.84 11.69 9.31
CA PHE A 136 -3.84 12.71 8.96
C PHE A 136 -5.22 12.39 9.56
N ILE A 137 -5.70 11.15 9.40
CA ILE A 137 -7.01 10.74 9.92
C ILE A 137 -7.03 10.87 11.44
N ILE A 138 -6.01 10.35 12.13
CA ILE A 138 -5.89 10.43 13.59
C ILE A 138 -5.88 11.89 14.04
N PHE A 139 -5.12 12.76 13.36
CA PHE A 139 -5.08 14.19 13.68
C PHE A 139 -6.47 14.84 13.60
N VAL A 140 -7.19 14.66 12.49
CA VAL A 140 -8.50 15.27 12.29
C VAL A 140 -9.51 14.79 13.34
N PHE A 141 -9.58 13.48 13.59
CA PHE A 141 -10.48 12.91 14.60
C PHE A 141 -10.09 13.35 16.02
N PHE A 142 -8.82 13.30 16.37
CA PHE A 142 -8.35 13.70 17.69
C PHE A 142 -8.62 15.18 17.96
N PHE A 143 -8.29 16.05 17.00
CA PHE A 143 -8.53 17.49 17.13
C PHE A 143 -10.03 17.80 17.22
N GLY A 144 -10.86 17.14 16.42
CA GLY A 144 -12.32 17.30 16.44
C GLY A 144 -12.99 16.80 17.72
N LEU A 145 -12.50 15.70 18.31
CA LEU A 145 -13.10 15.12 19.51
C LEU A 145 -12.66 15.82 20.80
N PHE A 146 -11.38 16.19 20.92
CA PHE A 146 -10.82 16.67 22.19
C PHE A 146 -10.76 18.20 22.30
N ILE A 147 -10.73 18.95 21.18
CA ILE A 147 -10.59 20.41 21.22
C ILE A 147 -11.95 21.08 21.00
N ARG A 148 -12.58 21.51 22.10
CA ARG A 148 -13.86 22.25 22.07
C ARG A 148 -13.86 23.54 21.25
N LYS A 149 -12.68 24.15 21.05
CA LYS A 149 -12.49 25.36 20.22
C LYS A 149 -12.00 25.04 18.81
N ALA A 150 -12.18 23.80 18.33
CA ALA A 150 -11.76 23.41 17.00
C ALA A 150 -12.47 24.26 15.93
N ASN A 151 -11.68 24.82 15.01
CA ASN A 151 -12.17 25.60 13.87
C ASN A 151 -11.68 24.95 12.57
N THR A 152 -12.52 24.92 11.54
CA THR A 152 -12.24 24.36 10.22
C THR A 152 -10.92 24.87 9.64
N LYS A 153 -10.67 26.18 9.74
CA LYS A 153 -9.41 26.77 9.24
C LYS A 153 -8.18 26.24 9.99
N GLY A 154 -8.28 26.06 11.30
CA GLY A 154 -7.20 25.53 12.13
C GLY A 154 -6.89 24.07 11.82
N VAL A 155 -7.93 23.25 11.59
CA VAL A 155 -7.78 21.84 11.19
C VAL A 155 -7.10 21.75 9.82
N ILE A 156 -7.54 22.54 8.84
CA ILE A 156 -6.95 22.52 7.49
C ILE A 156 -5.48 22.95 7.53
N VAL A 157 -5.16 24.05 8.21
CA VAL A 157 -3.77 24.56 8.31
C VAL A 157 -2.89 23.58 9.08
N GLY A 158 -3.36 23.04 10.21
CA GLY A 158 -2.61 22.06 10.99
C GLY A 158 -2.36 20.77 10.22
N ALA A 159 -3.36 20.30 9.48
CA ALA A 159 -3.22 19.12 8.64
C ALA A 159 -2.21 19.34 7.50
N LEU A 160 -2.31 20.46 6.78
CA LEU A 160 -1.37 20.79 5.69
C LEU A 160 0.06 20.98 6.22
N ALA A 161 0.24 21.68 7.34
CA ALA A 161 1.56 21.85 7.94
C ALA A 161 2.14 20.49 8.39
N GLY A 162 1.32 19.65 9.03
CA GLY A 162 1.75 18.32 9.48
C GLY A 162 2.12 17.39 8.33
N THR A 163 1.33 17.37 7.24
CA THR A 163 1.64 16.56 6.05
C THR A 163 2.91 17.05 5.37
N LEU A 164 3.10 18.36 5.21
CA LEU A 164 4.31 18.92 4.59
C LEU A 164 5.58 18.57 5.39
N ILE A 165 5.54 18.69 6.72
CA ILE A 165 6.67 18.30 7.57
C ILE A 165 6.94 16.80 7.46
N SER A 166 5.89 15.98 7.44
CA SER A 166 6.04 14.52 7.37
C SER A 166 6.57 14.06 6.00
N VAL A 167 6.14 14.70 4.92
CA VAL A 167 6.68 14.49 3.57
C VAL A 167 8.14 14.92 3.50
N TRP A 168 8.49 16.08 4.07
CA TRP A 168 9.87 16.55 4.14
C TRP A 168 10.78 15.55 4.85
N MET A 169 10.37 15.06 6.03
CA MET A 169 11.12 14.04 6.76
C MET A 169 11.23 12.72 5.99
N SER A 170 10.14 12.30 5.34
CA SER A 170 10.11 11.04 4.56
C SER A 170 11.07 11.10 3.37
N LEU A 171 11.05 12.21 2.61
CA LEU A 171 11.98 12.43 1.50
C LEU A 171 13.43 12.50 2.00
N GLY A 172 13.68 13.20 3.11
CA GLY A 172 15.01 13.23 3.74
C GLY A 172 15.51 11.84 4.15
N SER A 173 14.62 10.99 4.66
CA SER A 173 14.98 9.61 5.02
C SER A 173 15.30 8.72 3.82
N MET A 174 14.67 8.98 2.66
CA MET A 174 14.90 8.24 1.42
C MET A 174 16.18 8.69 0.72
N TRP A 175 16.57 9.96 0.87
CA TRP A 175 17.80 10.54 0.29
C TRP A 175 19.07 10.30 1.14
N SER A 176 18.91 9.94 2.41
CA SER A 176 20.01 9.67 3.34
C SER A 176 20.51 8.21 3.30
N ILE A 177 20.01 7.40 2.38
CA ILE A 177 20.42 6.01 2.10
C ILE A 177 21.18 6.02 0.78
#